data_AF-A0A1G3LPJ0-F1
#
_entry.id   AF-A0A1G3LPJ0-F1
#
_cell.length_a   1.000
_cell.length_b   1.000
_cell.length_c   1.000
_cell.angle_alpha   90.00
_cell.angle_beta   90.00
_cell.angle_gamma   90.00
#
_symmetry.space_group_name_H-M   'P 1'
#
loop_
_entity.id
_entity.type
_entity.pdbx_description
1 polymer ?
#
loop_
_entity_poly.entity_id
_entity_poly.type
_entity_poly.pdbx_seq_one_letter_code
_entity_poly.pdbx_strand_id
1 'polypeptide(L)'
;MADLAKTITEWRAFFREFSLFLKVMKDLDFSRRRYELVRNLIVEEFEQDGKLGTWSLAGVKLGVNTDDAGILYGKLLDNNPGAGQAKVELYSDSARAVKVAEGSAADGAVITLAEVSSSGLTGSVTLGTPISADDLDLRLLVVQDYLGQTDDVFPLTSPEAQKSLQAFIELVGDTLDALNSEFSSARGEAQTSFIRTRMKEFLETTQSAVIDVSEDVDEDNNVTVTRTGILAELVDAMLDDSVDQPYTVPNTQAVTATVADIENVGVGVLTKTFNETYSYNGRVTLVCTDETIGSEKFSVTLIEDGTNRVIEAANSLIVKASFVSSDLGLSASLARTIAESNDGGNQLSAYVINGETDSNTDNGVLYLDLYDTAGTRTVDVYSDAARTELVATGSLLGDGTITLNEANGSGLTGSVAVVYASDDGDIEIDLQVFKIGDEFRFSMTNDEAGVIATLVGRAWKISLPTGVAGVNRIPDGFVSEGLDLLIRDHSA
;
A
#
# COMPACT_ATOMS: atom_id res chain seq x y z
N MET A 1 27.64 -7.01 9.83
CA MET A 1 28.82 -7.16 8.93
C MET A 1 29.91 -6.23 9.46
N ALA A 2 31.01 -5.99 8.75
CA ALA A 2 31.92 -4.92 9.15
C ALA A 2 31.24 -3.58 8.87
N ASP A 3 31.27 -2.66 9.84
CA ASP A 3 31.05 -1.23 9.63
C ASP A 3 31.78 -0.80 8.34
N LEU A 4 31.04 -0.32 7.34
CA LEU A 4 31.63 0.10 6.07
C LEU A 4 32.53 1.33 6.24
N ALA A 5 32.40 2.04 7.37
CA ALA A 5 33.12 3.25 7.71
C ALA A 5 33.04 4.33 6.60
N LYS A 6 31.91 4.39 5.88
CA LYS A 6 31.70 5.37 4.81
C LYS A 6 31.41 6.72 5.45
N THR A 7 31.98 7.77 4.88
CA THR A 7 31.71 9.15 5.32
C THR A 7 30.30 9.59 4.88
N ILE A 8 29.71 10.55 5.61
CA ILE A 8 28.45 11.22 5.22
C ILE A 8 28.48 11.74 3.78
N THR A 9 29.65 12.16 3.29
CA THR A 9 29.83 12.68 1.92
C THR A 9 29.71 11.57 0.89
N GLU A 10 30.27 10.38 1.17
CA GLU A 10 30.18 9.21 0.28
C GLU A 10 28.76 8.67 0.21
N TRP A 11 28.09 8.55 1.36
CA TRP A 11 26.67 8.18 1.40
C TRP A 11 25.79 9.15 0.59
N ARG A 12 26.00 10.47 0.76
CA ARG A 12 25.26 11.49 -0.01
C ARG A 12 25.55 11.43 -1.50
N ALA A 13 26.79 11.17 -1.90
CA ALA A 13 27.16 11.02 -3.31
C ALA A 13 26.47 9.80 -3.93
N PHE A 14 26.51 8.66 -3.25
CA PHE A 14 25.84 7.44 -3.69
C PHE A 14 24.33 7.63 -3.85
N PHE A 15 23.65 8.16 -2.82
CA PHE A 15 22.20 8.37 -2.90
C PHE A 15 21.81 9.40 -3.95
N ARG A 16 22.67 10.38 -4.27
CA ARG A 16 22.44 11.29 -5.40
C ARG A 16 22.50 10.57 -6.75
N GLU A 17 23.50 9.71 -6.97
CA GLU A 17 23.60 8.89 -8.19
C GLU A 17 22.40 7.96 -8.32
N PHE A 18 22.00 7.32 -7.21
CA PHE A 18 20.83 6.46 -7.16
C PHE A 18 19.52 7.22 -7.42
N SER A 19 19.38 8.42 -6.88
CA SER A 19 18.24 9.31 -7.12
C SER A 19 18.08 9.66 -8.60
N LEU A 20 19.19 9.98 -9.28
CA LEU A 20 19.19 10.25 -10.72
C LEU A 20 18.76 9.02 -11.53
N PHE A 21 19.22 7.84 -11.14
CA PHE A 21 18.78 6.59 -11.75
C PHE A 21 17.27 6.36 -11.55
N LEU A 22 16.77 6.50 -10.32
CA LEU A 22 15.34 6.36 -10.01
C LEU A 22 14.46 7.34 -10.79
N LYS A 23 14.95 8.56 -11.03
CA LYS A 23 14.29 9.56 -11.88
C LYS A 23 14.09 9.06 -13.31
N VAL A 24 15.14 8.54 -13.95
CA VAL A 24 15.04 7.95 -15.30
C VAL A 24 14.02 6.80 -15.32
N MET A 25 13.97 5.98 -14.26
CA MET A 25 12.99 4.89 -14.16
C MET A 25 11.56 5.40 -14.05
N LYS A 26 11.34 6.53 -13.36
CA LYS A 26 10.03 7.19 -13.30
C LYS A 26 9.61 7.74 -14.66
N ASP A 27 10.52 8.37 -15.39
CA ASP A 27 10.23 8.93 -16.73
C ASP A 27 9.87 7.82 -17.74
N LEU A 28 10.49 6.64 -17.61
CA LEU A 28 10.10 5.45 -18.36
C LEU A 28 8.70 4.96 -17.97
N ASP A 29 8.34 4.94 -16.68
CA ASP A 29 6.98 4.58 -16.23
C ASP A 29 5.93 5.57 -16.75
N PHE A 30 6.27 6.85 -16.77
CA PHE A 30 5.41 7.87 -17.33
C PHE A 30 5.21 7.66 -18.83
N SER A 31 6.29 7.38 -19.56
CA SER A 31 6.23 7.04 -20.98
C SER A 31 5.37 5.79 -21.22
N ARG A 32 5.46 4.77 -20.36
CA ARG A 32 4.61 3.58 -20.39
C ARG A 32 3.14 3.93 -20.20
N ARG A 33 2.79 4.74 -19.19
CA ARG A 33 1.42 5.19 -18.93
C ARG A 33 0.82 6.01 -20.08
N ARG A 34 1.65 6.74 -20.84
CA ARG A 34 1.19 7.41 -22.08
C ARG A 34 0.67 6.41 -23.13
N TYR A 35 1.08 5.15 -23.07
CA TYR A 35 0.62 4.11 -23.98
C TYR A 35 -0.48 3.21 -23.38
N GLU A 36 -0.68 3.24 -22.06
CA GLU A 36 -1.86 2.61 -21.44
C GLU A 36 -3.12 3.39 -21.88
N LEU A 37 -4.15 2.68 -22.34
CA LEU A 37 -5.38 3.13 -23.04
C LEU A 37 -6.28 4.13 -22.27
N VAL A 38 -5.71 5.17 -21.66
CA VAL A 38 -6.43 6.21 -20.95
C VAL A 38 -6.84 7.30 -21.95
N ARG A 39 -8.14 7.58 -21.97
CA ARG A 39 -8.75 8.61 -22.82
C ARG A 39 -8.06 9.96 -22.62
N ASN A 40 -7.66 10.60 -23.73
CA ASN A 40 -7.16 11.98 -23.83
C ASN A 40 -6.42 12.44 -22.57
N LEU A 41 -5.29 11.81 -22.24
CA LEU A 41 -4.44 12.33 -21.19
C LEU A 41 -3.76 13.60 -21.72
N ILE A 42 -3.99 14.70 -21.02
CA ILE A 42 -3.31 15.96 -21.30
C ILE A 42 -2.15 16.04 -20.34
N VAL A 43 -0.95 15.97 -20.89
CA VAL A 43 0.29 16.15 -20.14
C VAL A 43 0.74 17.58 -20.37
N GLU A 44 0.74 18.36 -19.30
CA GLU A 44 1.34 19.68 -19.30
C GLU A 44 2.87 19.56 -19.29
N GLU A 45 3.57 20.36 -20.09
CA GLU A 45 5.02 20.47 -20.09
C GLU A 45 5.34 21.97 -19.96
N PHE A 46 6.36 22.32 -19.16
CA PHE A 46 6.85 23.69 -18.95
C PHE A 46 5.98 24.64 -18.12
N GLU A 47 5.11 24.13 -17.24
CA GLU A 47 4.33 24.99 -16.35
C GLU A 47 5.08 25.35 -15.06
N GLN A 48 5.45 26.62 -14.92
CA GLN A 48 6.10 27.11 -13.71
C GLN A 48 5.07 27.49 -12.64
N ASP A 49 5.17 26.85 -11.48
CA ASP A 49 4.57 27.23 -10.19
C ASP A 49 3.07 26.94 -9.98
N GLY A 50 2.46 25.99 -10.70
CA GLY A 50 1.05 26.03 -11.07
C GLY A 50 0.06 26.87 -10.24
N LYS A 51 -0.75 27.79 -10.74
CA LYS A 51 -1.23 28.24 -12.02
C LYS A 51 -2.36 27.45 -12.65
N LEU A 52 -2.19 26.24 -13.16
CA LEU A 52 -3.20 25.51 -13.91
C LEU A 52 -3.35 24.10 -13.36
N GLY A 53 -4.58 23.70 -13.08
CA GLY A 53 -4.90 22.36 -12.61
C GLY A 53 -5.40 21.46 -13.74
N THR A 54 -6.39 20.63 -13.43
CA THR A 54 -6.87 19.60 -14.37
C THR A 54 -7.44 20.17 -15.67
N TRP A 55 -6.89 19.73 -16.80
CA TRP A 55 -7.43 19.98 -18.12
C TRP A 55 -8.50 18.95 -18.53
N SER A 56 -9.49 19.41 -19.29
CA SER A 56 -10.46 18.58 -19.99
C SER A 56 -10.68 19.15 -21.37
N LEU A 57 -10.12 18.53 -22.41
CA LEU A 57 -10.26 18.97 -23.80
C LEU A 57 -11.18 18.04 -24.58
N ALA A 58 -11.98 18.64 -25.46
CA ALA A 58 -12.86 17.97 -26.39
C ALA A 58 -12.60 18.44 -27.82
N GLY A 59 -12.78 17.53 -28.79
CA GLY A 59 -12.59 17.83 -30.21
C GLY A 59 -11.12 17.92 -30.66
N VAL A 60 -10.19 17.31 -29.93
CA VAL A 60 -8.77 17.24 -30.31
C VAL A 60 -8.60 16.47 -31.63
N LYS A 61 -7.84 17.05 -32.55
CA LYS A 61 -7.53 16.51 -33.88
C LYS A 61 -6.05 16.73 -34.20
N LEU A 62 -5.26 15.65 -34.26
CA LEU A 62 -3.83 15.71 -34.55
C LEU A 62 -3.52 16.36 -35.90
N GLY A 63 -2.49 17.20 -35.93
CA GLY A 63 -2.07 17.96 -37.12
C GLY A 63 -3.10 18.98 -37.62
N VAL A 64 -4.24 19.15 -36.93
CA VAL A 64 -5.28 20.12 -37.29
C VAL A 64 -5.38 21.20 -36.23
N ASN A 65 -5.68 20.82 -35.00
CA ASN A 65 -5.74 21.75 -33.86
C ASN A 65 -4.64 21.50 -32.84
N THR A 66 -3.73 20.56 -33.10
CA THR A 66 -2.42 20.37 -32.47
C THR A 66 -1.35 20.39 -33.55
N ASP A 67 -0.07 20.31 -33.18
CA ASP A 67 0.99 19.97 -34.14
C ASP A 67 0.91 18.48 -34.55
N ASP A 68 1.83 18.06 -35.44
CA ASP A 68 1.91 16.67 -35.93
C ASP A 68 2.27 15.64 -34.84
N ALA A 69 2.82 16.09 -33.71
CA ALA A 69 3.17 15.25 -32.56
C ALA A 69 2.10 15.27 -31.45
N GLY A 70 1.02 16.02 -31.62
CA GLY A 70 -0.05 16.16 -30.63
C GLY A 70 0.17 17.20 -29.56
N ILE A 71 1.11 18.11 -29.79
CA ILE A 71 1.42 19.18 -28.86
C ILE A 71 0.55 20.40 -29.16
N LEU A 72 -0.09 20.91 -28.12
CA LEU A 72 -0.66 22.25 -28.05
C LEU A 72 0.36 23.16 -27.37
N TYR A 73 0.43 24.41 -27.81
CA TYR A 73 1.26 25.43 -27.19
C TYR A 73 0.34 26.43 -26.53
N GLY A 74 0.55 26.72 -25.25
CA GLY A 74 -0.30 27.59 -24.48
C GLY A 74 0.34 28.93 -24.14
N LYS A 75 -0.49 29.86 -23.68
CA LYS A 75 -0.11 31.03 -22.88
C LYS A 75 -1.13 31.21 -21.77
N LEU A 76 -0.67 31.53 -20.58
CA LEU A 76 -1.45 32.04 -19.47
C LEU A 76 -1.11 33.52 -19.29
N LEU A 77 -2.10 34.38 -19.43
CA LEU A 77 -1.95 35.83 -19.38
C LEU A 77 -2.76 36.40 -18.21
N ASP A 78 -2.13 37.19 -17.34
CA ASP A 78 -2.83 38.02 -16.36
C ASP A 78 -3.43 39.23 -17.07
N ASN A 79 -4.65 39.04 -17.60
CA ASN A 79 -5.33 40.04 -18.38
C ASN A 79 -5.77 41.27 -17.57
N ASN A 80 -5.78 41.17 -16.23
CA ASN A 80 -6.15 42.29 -15.37
C ASN A 80 -5.40 42.22 -14.03
N PRO A 81 -4.13 42.65 -14.00
CA PRO A 81 -3.31 42.62 -12.80
C PRO A 81 -3.97 43.44 -11.69
N GLY A 82 -4.58 42.74 -10.72
CA GLY A 82 -5.30 43.34 -9.59
C GLY A 82 -6.79 43.01 -9.49
N ALA A 83 -7.42 42.44 -10.52
CA ALA A 83 -8.80 41.94 -10.45
C ALA A 83 -8.91 40.42 -10.24
N GLY A 84 -7.77 39.70 -10.24
CA GLY A 84 -7.70 38.25 -10.09
C GLY A 84 -8.40 37.53 -11.23
N GLN A 85 -8.01 37.83 -12.48
CA GLN A 85 -8.50 37.13 -13.67
C GLN A 85 -7.34 36.81 -14.60
N ALA A 86 -7.26 35.56 -15.05
CA ALA A 86 -6.31 35.14 -16.06
C ALA A 86 -7.02 34.61 -17.31
N LYS A 87 -6.29 34.63 -18.43
CA LYS A 87 -6.72 34.10 -19.72
C LYS A 87 -5.75 33.03 -20.20
N VAL A 88 -6.29 31.91 -20.63
CA VAL A 88 -5.57 30.84 -21.32
C VAL A 88 -5.81 30.96 -22.82
N GLU A 89 -4.75 30.85 -23.59
CA GLU A 89 -4.77 30.77 -25.05
C GLU A 89 -4.01 29.52 -25.51
N LEU A 90 -4.61 28.72 -26.39
CA LEU A 90 -4.00 27.51 -26.95
C LEU A 90 -3.74 27.67 -28.45
N TYR A 91 -2.63 27.10 -28.91
CA TYR A 91 -2.11 27.21 -30.25
C TYR A 91 -1.68 25.84 -30.79
N SER A 92 -1.79 25.63 -32.09
CA SER A 92 -1.40 24.36 -32.74
C SER A 92 0.05 24.32 -33.22
N ASP A 93 0.84 25.38 -33.00
CA ASP A 93 2.21 25.47 -33.47
C ASP A 93 3.13 26.15 -32.45
N SER A 94 4.42 25.80 -32.49
CA SER A 94 5.41 26.30 -31.54
C SER A 94 5.72 27.79 -31.66
N ALA A 95 5.43 28.41 -32.82
CA ALA A 95 5.55 29.85 -33.00
C ALA A 95 4.33 30.60 -32.43
N ARG A 96 3.30 29.87 -31.96
CA ARG A 96 2.05 30.38 -31.41
C ARG A 96 1.34 31.32 -32.40
N ALA A 97 1.33 30.94 -33.67
CA ALA A 97 0.76 31.72 -34.76
C ALA A 97 -0.72 31.38 -35.01
N VAL A 98 -1.11 30.12 -34.80
CA VAL A 98 -2.45 29.59 -35.06
C VAL A 98 -3.13 29.27 -33.75
N LYS A 99 -3.96 30.20 -33.27
CA LYS A 99 -4.75 30.02 -32.05
C LYS A 99 -5.96 29.12 -32.31
N VAL A 100 -6.14 28.11 -31.47
CA VAL A 100 -7.17 27.07 -31.60
C VAL A 100 -8.21 27.09 -30.49
N ALA A 101 -7.90 27.60 -29.31
CA ALA A 101 -8.89 27.80 -28.25
C ALA A 101 -8.46 28.92 -27.30
N GLU A 102 -9.42 29.56 -26.63
CA GLU A 102 -9.12 30.49 -25.53
C GLU A 102 -10.25 30.57 -24.51
N GLY A 103 -9.92 31.01 -23.30
CA GLY A 103 -10.90 31.24 -22.24
C GLY A 103 -10.29 32.07 -21.12
N SER A 104 -11.13 32.70 -20.30
CA SER A 104 -10.70 33.46 -19.13
C SER A 104 -11.64 33.24 -17.95
N ALA A 105 -11.09 33.24 -16.73
CA ALA A 105 -11.86 33.14 -15.50
C ALA A 105 -11.17 33.90 -14.37
N ALA A 106 -11.87 34.05 -13.24
CA ALA A 106 -11.27 34.56 -12.02
C ALA A 106 -10.31 33.53 -11.40
N ASP A 107 -9.32 33.98 -10.64
CA ASP A 107 -8.40 33.12 -9.90
C ASP A 107 -9.18 32.11 -9.04
N GLY A 108 -8.82 30.83 -9.11
CA GLY A 108 -9.50 29.75 -8.39
C GLY A 108 -10.74 29.18 -9.08
N ALA A 109 -11.16 29.76 -10.21
CA ALA A 109 -12.29 29.29 -10.99
C ALA A 109 -11.86 28.42 -12.17
N VAL A 110 -12.82 27.68 -12.73
CA VAL A 110 -12.61 26.89 -13.95
C VAL A 110 -12.72 27.81 -15.17
N ILE A 111 -11.67 27.88 -15.97
CA ILE A 111 -11.67 28.48 -17.29
C ILE A 111 -12.42 27.56 -18.24
N THR A 112 -13.45 28.06 -18.90
CA THR A 112 -14.08 27.39 -20.05
C THR A 112 -13.42 27.87 -21.33
N LEU A 113 -12.84 26.96 -22.10
CA LEU A 113 -12.14 27.21 -23.36
C LEU A 113 -13.13 27.11 -24.52
N ALA A 114 -13.32 28.21 -25.23
CA ALA A 114 -14.07 28.26 -26.47
C ALA A 114 -13.14 28.02 -27.66
N GLU A 115 -13.66 27.38 -28.70
CA GLU A 115 -12.90 27.20 -29.93
C GLU A 115 -12.59 28.55 -30.60
N VAL A 116 -11.44 28.60 -31.27
CA VAL A 116 -11.00 29.73 -32.08
C VAL A 116 -10.67 29.21 -33.48
N SER A 117 -10.95 30.03 -34.50
CA SER A 117 -10.64 29.71 -35.90
C SER A 117 -11.29 28.42 -36.43
N SER A 118 -12.46 28.03 -35.89
CA SER A 118 -13.15 26.79 -36.25
C SER A 118 -12.29 25.53 -36.07
N SER A 119 -11.43 25.53 -35.05
CA SER A 119 -10.54 24.41 -34.74
C SER A 119 -11.30 23.15 -34.28
N GLY A 120 -12.53 23.29 -33.77
CA GLY A 120 -13.26 22.24 -33.08
C GLY A 120 -12.78 21.97 -31.65
N LEU A 121 -11.70 22.64 -31.20
CA LEU A 121 -11.11 22.41 -29.88
C LEU A 121 -11.86 23.24 -28.82
N THR A 122 -12.43 22.55 -27.84
CA THR A 122 -13.08 23.17 -26.68
C THR A 122 -12.58 22.50 -25.41
N GLY A 123 -12.92 23.05 -24.25
CA GLY A 123 -12.59 22.37 -23.00
C GLY A 123 -12.68 23.23 -21.76
N SER A 124 -11.97 22.82 -20.73
CA SER A 124 -11.80 23.58 -19.50
C SER A 124 -10.47 23.30 -18.82
N VAL A 125 -10.02 24.25 -18.00
CA VAL A 125 -8.88 24.10 -17.09
C VAL A 125 -9.16 24.83 -15.78
N THR A 126 -8.78 24.25 -14.65
CA THR A 126 -8.91 24.93 -13.35
C THR A 126 -7.78 25.94 -13.19
N LEU A 127 -8.10 27.19 -12.85
CA LEU A 127 -7.10 28.21 -12.56
C LEU A 127 -6.76 28.21 -11.07
N GLY A 128 -5.48 28.20 -10.72
CA GLY A 128 -4.99 28.34 -9.35
C GLY A 128 -5.23 29.73 -8.76
N THR A 129 -4.86 29.91 -7.48
CA THR A 129 -4.91 31.21 -6.78
C THR A 129 -3.62 31.47 -6.01
N PRO A 130 -3.04 32.68 -6.05
CA PRO A 130 -3.24 33.78 -7.00
C PRO A 130 -2.31 33.66 -8.22
N ILE A 131 -2.76 34.11 -9.40
CA ILE A 131 -1.88 34.21 -10.57
C ILE A 131 -1.11 35.52 -10.46
N SER A 132 0.22 35.45 -10.34
CA SER A 132 1.07 36.64 -10.12
C SER A 132 1.99 36.99 -11.30
N ALA A 133 2.02 36.16 -12.33
CA ALA A 133 2.82 36.39 -13.54
C ALA A 133 2.29 35.57 -14.72
N ASP A 134 2.41 36.16 -15.92
CA ASP A 134 2.20 35.45 -17.19
C ASP A 134 3.08 34.21 -17.27
N ASP A 135 2.53 33.15 -17.85
CA ASP A 135 3.31 32.02 -18.35
C ASP A 135 3.17 31.99 -19.87
N LEU A 136 4.28 32.19 -20.57
CA LEU A 136 4.29 32.27 -22.02
C LEU A 136 4.72 30.96 -22.68
N ASP A 137 5.15 29.96 -21.89
CA ASP A 137 5.82 28.77 -22.39
C ASP A 137 5.13 27.44 -22.11
N LEU A 138 3.85 27.49 -21.74
CA LEU A 138 2.98 26.32 -21.64
C LEU A 138 3.03 25.44 -22.90
N ARG A 139 3.17 24.13 -22.71
CA ARG A 139 2.97 23.09 -23.73
C ARG A 139 2.05 22.02 -23.16
N LEU A 140 1.15 21.50 -23.98
CA LEU A 140 0.27 20.40 -23.59
C LEU A 140 0.45 19.30 -24.62
N LEU A 141 1.07 18.20 -24.24
CA LEU A 141 1.06 16.99 -25.03
C LEU A 141 -0.29 16.30 -24.85
N VAL A 142 -1.08 16.25 -25.93
CA VAL A 142 -2.34 15.52 -25.94
C VAL A 142 -2.07 14.10 -26.40
N VAL A 143 -2.10 13.17 -25.45
CA VAL A 143 -1.97 11.74 -25.73
C VAL A 143 -3.32 11.26 -26.26
N GLN A 144 -3.35 10.82 -27.52
CA GLN A 144 -4.59 10.41 -28.16
C GLN A 144 -5.15 9.11 -27.62
N ASP A 145 -6.48 9.09 -27.52
CA ASP A 145 -7.25 7.86 -27.53
C ASP A 145 -7.28 7.29 -28.96
N TYR A 146 -6.38 6.35 -29.26
CA TYR A 146 -6.37 5.66 -30.55
C TYR A 146 -7.70 4.97 -30.85
N LEU A 147 -8.45 4.54 -29.83
CA LEU A 147 -9.77 3.91 -30.00
C LEU A 147 -10.82 4.96 -30.36
N GLY A 148 -10.78 6.14 -29.76
CA GLY A 148 -11.72 7.23 -30.05
C GLY A 148 -11.65 7.76 -31.49
N GLN A 149 -10.51 7.61 -32.17
CA GLN A 149 -10.35 7.98 -33.59
C GLN A 149 -10.81 6.88 -34.56
N THR A 150 -10.97 5.65 -34.08
CA THR A 150 -11.30 4.55 -34.97
C THR A 150 -12.67 4.71 -35.63
N ASP A 151 -13.61 5.41 -35.01
CA ASP A 151 -14.94 5.65 -35.59
C ASP A 151 -14.88 6.49 -36.88
N ASP A 152 -13.92 7.43 -36.97
CA ASP A 152 -13.72 8.27 -38.16
C ASP A 152 -12.98 7.52 -39.28
N VAL A 153 -12.08 6.59 -38.91
CA VAL A 153 -11.25 5.82 -39.86
C VAL A 153 -11.94 4.55 -40.34
N PHE A 154 -12.71 3.90 -39.46
CA PHE A 154 -13.48 2.68 -39.69
C PHE A 154 -14.97 3.00 -39.64
N PRO A 155 -15.56 3.52 -40.73
CA PRO A 155 -16.98 3.82 -40.74
C PRO A 155 -17.77 2.54 -40.46
N LEU A 156 -18.50 2.50 -39.34
CA LEU A 156 -19.29 1.37 -38.81
C LEU A 156 -20.52 0.99 -39.67
N THR A 157 -20.43 1.20 -40.97
CA THR A 157 -21.49 1.10 -41.97
C THR A 157 -21.79 -0.34 -42.40
N SER A 158 -20.96 -1.31 -42.03
CA SER A 158 -21.16 -2.74 -42.34
C SER A 158 -20.67 -3.66 -41.21
N PRO A 159 -21.22 -4.88 -41.09
CA PRO A 159 -20.71 -5.90 -40.17
C PRO A 159 -19.24 -6.26 -40.39
N GLU A 160 -18.76 -6.21 -41.64
CA GLU A 160 -17.36 -6.45 -41.98
C GLU A 160 -16.43 -5.35 -41.44
N ALA A 161 -16.87 -4.09 -41.50
CA ALA A 161 -16.15 -2.96 -40.90
C ALA A 161 -16.08 -3.09 -39.36
N GLN A 162 -17.17 -3.52 -38.72
CA GLN A 162 -17.18 -3.80 -37.27
C GLN A 162 -16.19 -4.90 -36.88
N LYS A 163 -16.13 -6.00 -37.65
CA LYS A 163 -15.14 -7.07 -37.42
C LYS A 163 -13.71 -6.59 -37.63
N SER A 164 -13.48 -5.74 -38.63
CA SER A 164 -12.16 -5.19 -38.93
C SER A 164 -11.70 -4.22 -37.84
N LEU A 165 -12.63 -3.41 -37.32
CA LEU A 165 -12.40 -2.57 -36.16
C LEU A 165 -12.06 -3.41 -34.93
N GLN A 166 -12.86 -4.44 -34.61
CA GLN A 166 -12.58 -5.30 -33.47
C GLN A 166 -11.18 -5.94 -33.56
N ALA A 167 -10.82 -6.48 -34.72
CA ALA A 167 -9.49 -7.06 -34.95
C ALA A 167 -8.36 -6.02 -34.83
N PHE A 168 -8.60 -4.77 -35.25
CA PHE A 168 -7.66 -3.67 -35.06
C PHE A 168 -7.50 -3.30 -33.58
N ILE A 169 -8.60 -3.21 -32.82
CA ILE A 169 -8.59 -2.93 -31.38
C ILE A 169 -7.84 -4.04 -30.63
N GLU A 170 -8.11 -5.31 -30.94
CA GLU A 170 -7.41 -6.45 -30.37
C GLU A 170 -5.90 -6.38 -30.68
N LEU A 171 -5.52 -6.11 -31.93
CA LEU A 171 -4.11 -5.98 -32.33
C LEU A 171 -3.39 -4.80 -31.63
N VAL A 172 -4.07 -3.65 -31.48
CA VAL A 172 -3.53 -2.51 -30.74
C VAL A 172 -3.35 -2.88 -29.27
N GLY A 173 -4.34 -3.52 -28.65
CA GLY A 173 -4.26 -4.05 -27.29
C GLY A 173 -3.06 -4.97 -27.10
N ASP A 174 -2.93 -6.00 -27.94
CA ASP A 174 -1.81 -6.95 -27.90
C ASP A 174 -0.44 -6.24 -28.07
N THR A 175 -0.37 -5.24 -28.95
CA THR A 175 0.86 -4.46 -29.18
C THR A 175 1.21 -3.61 -27.96
N LEU A 176 0.23 -2.99 -27.32
CA LEU A 176 0.43 -2.19 -26.12
C LEU A 176 0.85 -3.06 -24.93
N ASP A 177 0.23 -4.23 -24.77
CA ASP A 177 0.62 -5.21 -23.75
C ASP A 177 2.06 -5.70 -23.97
N ALA A 178 2.45 -5.98 -25.22
CA ALA A 178 3.82 -6.34 -25.56
C ALA A 178 4.81 -5.21 -25.25
N LEU A 179 4.50 -3.96 -25.62
CA LEU A 179 5.33 -2.80 -25.28
C LEU A 179 5.45 -2.61 -23.77
N ASN A 180 4.35 -2.71 -23.04
CA ASN A 180 4.33 -2.59 -21.59
C ASN A 180 5.18 -3.68 -20.90
N SER A 181 5.13 -4.91 -21.43
CA SER A 181 5.98 -6.01 -20.98
C SER A 181 7.46 -5.72 -21.22
N GLU A 182 7.84 -5.27 -22.43
CA GLU A 182 9.22 -4.91 -22.76
C GLU A 182 9.74 -3.72 -21.93
N PHE A 183 8.92 -2.67 -21.73
CA PHE A 183 9.28 -1.54 -20.87
C PHE A 183 9.52 -1.98 -19.42
N SER A 184 8.65 -2.86 -18.90
CA SER A 184 8.76 -3.39 -17.54
C SER A 184 10.00 -4.27 -17.38
N SER A 185 10.30 -5.09 -18.40
CA SER A 185 11.50 -5.94 -18.43
C SER A 185 12.78 -5.11 -18.48
N ALA A 186 12.90 -4.19 -19.45
CA ALA A 186 14.05 -3.29 -19.58
C ALA A 186 14.28 -2.46 -18.30
N ARG A 187 13.19 -2.05 -17.63
CA ARG A 187 13.25 -1.38 -16.33
C ARG A 187 13.83 -2.28 -15.25
N GLY A 188 13.30 -3.50 -15.10
CA GLY A 188 13.80 -4.47 -14.11
C GLY A 188 15.28 -4.80 -14.34
N GLU A 189 15.71 -4.93 -15.59
CA GLU A 189 17.11 -5.16 -15.95
C GLU A 189 18.01 -3.97 -15.61
N ALA A 190 17.59 -2.74 -15.93
CA ALA A 190 18.34 -1.54 -15.60
C ALA A 190 18.52 -1.38 -14.08
N GLN A 191 17.45 -1.63 -13.31
CA GLN A 191 17.45 -1.63 -11.84
C GLN A 191 18.40 -2.67 -11.28
N THR A 192 18.30 -3.90 -11.78
CA THR A 192 19.17 -5.01 -11.37
C THR A 192 20.63 -4.72 -11.70
N SER A 193 20.89 -4.16 -12.88
CA SER A 193 22.24 -3.80 -13.33
C SER A 193 22.84 -2.71 -12.44
N PHE A 194 22.10 -1.63 -12.16
CA PHE A 194 22.56 -0.57 -11.26
C PHE A 194 22.95 -1.12 -9.89
N ILE A 195 22.13 -1.98 -9.28
CA ILE A 195 22.44 -2.58 -7.98
C ILE A 195 23.66 -3.51 -8.06
N ARG A 196 23.68 -4.43 -9.03
CA ARG A 196 24.77 -5.41 -9.19
C ARG A 196 26.12 -4.78 -9.50
N THR A 197 26.13 -3.60 -10.11
CA THR A 197 27.36 -2.89 -10.45
C THR A 197 27.67 -1.85 -9.39
N ARG A 198 26.89 -0.77 -9.34
CA ARG A 198 27.21 0.42 -8.58
C ARG A 198 27.03 0.24 -7.08
N MET A 199 25.92 -0.37 -6.66
CA MET A 199 25.67 -0.59 -5.23
C MET A 199 26.60 -1.67 -4.67
N LYS A 200 26.82 -2.75 -5.42
CA LYS A 200 27.81 -3.77 -5.08
C LYS A 200 29.21 -3.19 -4.85
N GLU A 201 29.68 -2.34 -5.77
CA GLU A 201 30.97 -1.67 -5.66
C GLU A 201 31.00 -0.74 -4.43
N PHE A 202 29.94 0.03 -4.20
CA PHE A 202 29.86 0.93 -3.05
C PHE A 202 29.94 0.20 -1.70
N LEU A 203 29.22 -0.92 -1.56
CA LEU A 203 29.19 -1.74 -0.34
C LEU A 203 30.42 -2.66 -0.20
N GLU A 204 31.27 -2.76 -1.22
CA GLU A 204 32.41 -3.68 -1.25
C GLU A 204 32.01 -5.14 -1.00
N THR A 205 30.79 -5.50 -1.39
CA THR A 205 30.20 -6.80 -1.09
C THR A 205 30.56 -7.86 -2.14
N THR A 206 30.61 -9.13 -1.70
CA THR A 206 30.76 -10.29 -2.59
C THR A 206 29.43 -10.81 -3.12
N GLN A 207 28.29 -10.35 -2.57
CA GLN A 207 26.96 -10.77 -3.00
C GLN A 207 26.74 -10.53 -4.49
N SER A 208 25.92 -11.37 -5.11
CA SER A 208 25.58 -11.27 -6.54
C SER A 208 24.07 -11.19 -6.78
N ALA A 209 23.28 -11.73 -5.86
CA ALA A 209 21.84 -11.50 -5.79
C ALA A 209 21.56 -10.05 -5.37
N VAL A 210 20.57 -9.43 -6.02
CA VAL A 210 20.09 -8.09 -5.64
C VAL A 210 19.45 -8.16 -4.26
N ILE A 211 18.53 -9.10 -4.10
CA ILE A 211 17.88 -9.47 -2.85
C ILE A 211 17.36 -10.89 -3.04
N ASP A 212 17.56 -11.74 -2.04
CA ASP A 212 16.92 -13.04 -1.91
C ASP A 212 16.08 -13.01 -0.64
N VAL A 213 14.79 -13.30 -0.77
CA VAL A 213 13.84 -13.35 0.34
C VAL A 213 13.45 -14.80 0.56
N SER A 214 13.63 -15.29 1.78
CA SER A 214 13.17 -16.60 2.20
C SER A 214 12.25 -16.46 3.40
N GLU A 215 11.09 -17.10 3.32
CA GLU A 215 10.15 -17.24 4.43
C GLU A 215 10.37 -18.61 5.06
N ASP A 216 10.53 -18.65 6.38
CA ASP A 216 10.59 -19.87 7.18
C ASP A 216 9.37 -19.90 8.10
N VAL A 217 8.67 -21.03 8.13
CA VAL A 217 7.48 -21.22 8.97
C VAL A 217 7.87 -22.22 10.04
N ASP A 218 7.85 -21.79 11.30
CA ASP A 218 8.17 -22.67 12.43
C ASP A 218 7.01 -23.64 12.77
N GLU A 219 7.23 -24.51 13.75
CA GLU A 219 6.24 -25.51 14.20
C GLU A 219 4.97 -24.87 14.78
N ASP A 220 5.05 -23.61 15.22
CA ASP A 220 3.95 -22.82 15.78
C ASP A 220 3.26 -21.94 14.69
N ASN A 221 3.58 -22.17 13.41
CA ASN A 221 3.14 -21.37 12.27
C ASN A 221 3.57 -19.90 12.32
N ASN A 222 4.60 -19.53 13.08
CA ASN A 222 5.18 -18.20 12.97
C ASN A 222 6.02 -18.11 11.70
N VAL A 223 5.76 -17.07 10.92
CA VAL A 223 6.52 -16.78 9.71
C VAL A 223 7.69 -15.87 10.04
N THR A 224 8.92 -16.33 9.82
CA THR A 224 10.13 -15.50 9.88
C THR A 224 10.60 -15.21 8.45
N VAL A 225 10.84 -13.94 8.15
CA VAL A 225 11.35 -13.52 6.83
C VAL A 225 12.84 -13.18 6.93
N THR A 226 13.67 -13.96 6.25
CA THR A 226 15.11 -13.69 6.13
C THR A 226 15.40 -13.09 4.77
N ARG A 227 16.23 -12.04 4.74
CA ARG A 227 16.67 -11.37 3.52
C ARG A 227 18.18 -11.44 3.42
N THR A 228 18.68 -11.78 2.23
CA THR A 228 20.11 -11.80 1.92
C THR A 228 20.37 -11.13 0.57
N GLY A 229 21.64 -10.84 0.25
CA GLY A 229 22.00 -10.17 -1.02
C GLY A 229 22.35 -8.70 -0.84
N ILE A 230 22.66 -8.02 -1.95
CA ILE A 230 23.26 -6.66 -1.96
C ILE A 230 22.40 -5.66 -1.18
N LEU A 231 21.08 -5.69 -1.36
CA LEU A 231 20.16 -4.77 -0.68
C LEU A 231 20.01 -5.07 0.82
N ALA A 232 20.07 -6.34 1.24
CA ALA A 232 20.08 -6.67 2.66
C ALA A 232 21.35 -6.14 3.34
N GLU A 233 22.51 -6.28 2.67
CA GLU A 233 23.77 -5.73 3.18
C GLU A 233 23.80 -4.19 3.16
N LEU A 234 23.09 -3.53 2.24
CA LEU A 234 22.88 -2.07 2.28
C LEU A 234 22.17 -1.66 3.57
N VAL A 235 21.08 -2.35 3.93
CA VAL A 235 20.29 -2.05 5.13
C VAL A 235 21.13 -2.29 6.38
N ASP A 236 21.80 -3.44 6.47
CA ASP A 236 22.71 -3.75 7.57
C ASP A 236 23.81 -2.70 7.70
N ALA A 237 24.45 -2.33 6.58
CA ALA A 237 25.49 -1.31 6.59
C ALA A 237 24.97 0.05 7.06
N MET A 238 23.76 0.46 6.67
CA MET A 238 23.16 1.70 7.15
C MET A 238 22.86 1.67 8.66
N LEU A 239 22.55 0.50 9.22
CA LEU A 239 22.30 0.31 10.66
C LEU A 239 23.60 0.21 11.48
N ASP A 240 24.59 -0.53 10.96
CA ASP A 240 25.85 -0.86 11.63
C ASP A 240 26.87 0.28 11.59
N ASP A 241 26.71 1.29 10.71
CA ASP A 241 27.70 2.36 10.53
C ASP A 241 27.90 3.15 11.84
N SER A 242 29.03 2.87 12.49
CA SER A 242 29.23 3.12 13.93
C SER A 242 29.69 4.54 14.23
N VAL A 243 29.88 5.36 13.19
CA VAL A 243 30.59 6.62 13.32
C VAL A 243 29.75 7.71 13.98
N ASP A 244 28.40 7.66 14.00
CA ASP A 244 27.63 8.68 14.74
C ASP A 244 26.11 8.44 14.96
N GLN A 245 25.51 7.26 14.65
CA GLN A 245 24.07 6.87 14.67
C GLN A 245 23.67 6.29 13.30
N PRO A 246 22.67 5.38 13.22
CA PRO A 246 22.22 4.77 11.97
C PRO A 246 21.86 5.83 10.92
N TYR A 247 22.18 5.54 9.65
CA TYR A 247 21.77 6.36 8.53
C TYR A 247 20.31 6.07 8.21
N THR A 248 19.46 7.07 8.39
CA THR A 248 18.03 6.93 8.11
C THR A 248 17.60 7.81 6.95
N VAL A 249 16.61 7.32 6.20
CA VAL A 249 15.80 8.10 5.27
C VAL A 249 14.50 8.52 5.95
N PRO A 250 13.90 9.68 5.60
CA PRO A 250 12.56 10.01 6.04
C PRO A 250 11.60 8.91 5.67
N ASN A 251 10.81 8.46 6.64
CA ASN A 251 9.59 7.75 6.36
C ASN A 251 8.68 7.78 7.57
N THR A 252 7.42 8.18 7.38
CA THR A 252 6.42 8.15 8.44
C THR A 252 5.36 7.14 8.06
N GLN A 253 5.26 6.07 8.83
CA GLN A 253 4.23 5.05 8.64
C GLN A 253 3.18 5.17 9.73
N ALA A 254 1.92 4.99 9.36
CA ALA A 254 0.82 4.96 10.31
C ALA A 254 -0.22 3.91 9.90
N VAL A 255 -0.76 3.21 10.89
CA VAL A 255 -1.89 2.30 10.69
C VAL A 255 -3.07 2.86 11.48
N THR A 256 -4.25 2.87 10.87
CA THR A 256 -5.47 3.29 11.56
C THR A 256 -5.96 2.22 12.56
N ALA A 257 -6.91 2.61 13.41
CA ALA A 257 -7.60 1.65 14.27
C ALA A 257 -8.32 0.58 13.42
N THR A 258 -8.35 -0.65 13.92
CA THR A 258 -9.12 -1.72 13.26
C THR A 258 -10.61 -1.46 13.43
N VAL A 259 -11.38 -1.65 12.37
CA VAL A 259 -12.83 -1.64 12.37
C VAL A 259 -13.31 -3.06 12.05
N ALA A 260 -13.89 -3.73 13.03
CA ALA A 260 -14.62 -4.98 12.80
C ALA A 260 -15.94 -4.67 12.08
N ASP A 261 -16.38 -5.54 11.19
CA ASP A 261 -17.72 -5.44 10.65
C ASP A 261 -18.77 -5.71 11.75
N ILE A 262 -19.91 -5.04 11.67
CA ILE A 262 -20.98 -5.17 12.67
C ILE A 262 -21.70 -6.52 12.57
N GLU A 263 -21.59 -7.17 11.41
CA GLU A 263 -22.15 -8.50 11.18
C GLU A 263 -21.22 -9.62 11.66
N ASN A 264 -20.02 -9.30 12.15
CA ASN A 264 -19.10 -10.30 12.67
C ASN A 264 -19.73 -11.07 13.83
N VAL A 265 -19.64 -12.40 13.77
CA VAL A 265 -20.04 -13.28 14.85
C VAL A 265 -18.93 -13.39 15.89
N GLY A 266 -17.69 -13.61 15.44
CA GLY A 266 -16.54 -13.66 16.33
C GLY A 266 -16.03 -12.26 16.71
N VAL A 267 -15.41 -12.17 17.88
CA VAL A 267 -14.83 -10.93 18.41
C VAL A 267 -13.36 -11.16 18.73
N GLY A 268 -12.51 -10.23 18.30
CA GLY A 268 -11.09 -10.31 18.57
C GLY A 268 -10.35 -9.00 18.47
N VAL A 269 -9.10 -9.07 18.90
CA VAL A 269 -8.14 -7.97 18.89
C VAL A 269 -7.10 -8.27 17.81
N LEU A 270 -7.12 -7.46 16.76
CA LEU A 270 -6.10 -7.46 15.73
C LEU A 270 -4.94 -6.55 16.17
N THR A 271 -3.80 -7.14 16.52
CA THR A 271 -2.55 -6.39 16.62
C THR A 271 -1.90 -6.35 15.26
N LYS A 272 -1.35 -5.19 14.90
CA LYS A 272 -0.80 -4.95 13.58
C LYS A 272 0.35 -3.95 13.67
N THR A 273 1.40 -4.26 12.95
CA THR A 273 2.57 -3.40 12.79
C THR A 273 3.03 -3.51 11.35
N PHE A 274 3.79 -2.53 10.91
CA PHE A 274 4.60 -2.71 9.73
C PHE A 274 5.67 -3.76 10.06
N ASN A 275 5.74 -4.83 9.26
CA ASN A 275 6.87 -5.77 9.32
C ASN A 275 8.12 -5.18 8.64
N GLU A 276 7.90 -4.08 7.93
CA GLU A 276 8.80 -3.47 6.99
C GLU A 276 8.57 -1.96 7.01
N THR A 277 9.65 -1.19 7.02
CA THR A 277 9.57 0.25 6.77
C THR A 277 9.07 0.63 5.37
N TYR A 278 8.66 -0.33 4.55
CA TYR A 278 7.88 -0.13 3.35
C TYR A 278 6.52 -0.84 3.45
N SER A 279 5.47 -0.12 3.07
CA SER A 279 4.14 -0.66 2.83
C SER A 279 3.44 0.15 1.74
N TYR A 280 2.39 -0.45 1.18
CA TYR A 280 1.48 0.26 0.29
C TYR A 280 0.52 1.15 1.09
N ASN A 281 0.20 2.32 0.52
CA ASN A 281 -0.91 3.14 0.98
C ASN A 281 -2.19 2.48 0.54
N GLY A 282 -3.08 2.19 1.47
CA GLY A 282 -4.32 1.51 1.10
C GLY A 282 -5.15 1.02 2.26
N ARG A 283 -6.30 0.46 1.90
CA ARG A 283 -7.20 -0.22 2.82
C ARG A 283 -6.90 -1.71 2.84
N VAL A 284 -6.55 -2.23 4.00
CA VAL A 284 -6.43 -3.67 4.26
C VAL A 284 -7.78 -4.22 4.70
N THR A 285 -8.16 -5.36 4.13
CA THR A 285 -9.37 -6.12 4.48
C THR A 285 -8.98 -7.56 4.78
N LEU A 286 -9.39 -8.06 5.94
CA LEU A 286 -9.23 -9.44 6.38
C LEU A 286 -10.61 -10.06 6.40
N VAL A 287 -10.79 -11.20 5.72
CA VAL A 287 -12.07 -11.93 5.70
C VAL A 287 -11.83 -13.36 6.13
N CYS A 288 -12.61 -13.84 7.09
CA CYS A 288 -12.54 -15.23 7.54
C CYS A 288 -13.00 -16.16 6.41
N THR A 289 -12.13 -17.10 6.06
CA THR A 289 -12.29 -18.08 4.97
C THR A 289 -12.36 -19.52 5.45
N ASP A 290 -11.97 -19.77 6.70
CA ASP A 290 -11.95 -21.08 7.35
C ASP A 290 -12.32 -20.87 8.81
N GLU A 291 -13.43 -21.48 9.25
CA GLU A 291 -13.98 -21.35 10.62
C GLU A 291 -13.61 -22.52 11.53
N THR A 292 -12.61 -23.33 11.16
CA THR A 292 -12.11 -24.44 11.98
C THR A 292 -11.56 -23.89 13.31
N ILE A 293 -12.25 -24.17 14.42
CA ILE A 293 -11.92 -23.65 15.75
C ILE A 293 -10.46 -23.97 16.11
N GLY A 294 -9.71 -22.93 16.49
CA GLY A 294 -8.30 -23.02 16.89
C GLY A 294 -7.31 -22.92 15.74
N SER A 295 -7.80 -22.81 14.51
CA SER A 295 -6.99 -22.62 13.31
C SER A 295 -7.70 -21.74 12.27
N GLU A 296 -8.61 -20.86 12.72
CA GLU A 296 -9.41 -20.01 11.85
C GLU A 296 -8.49 -19.17 10.93
N LYS A 297 -8.81 -19.10 9.64
CA LYS A 297 -7.95 -18.46 8.63
C LYS A 297 -8.63 -17.29 7.96
N PHE A 298 -7.88 -16.20 7.80
CA PHE A 298 -8.31 -14.99 7.14
C PHE A 298 -7.52 -14.77 5.85
N SER A 299 -8.22 -14.56 4.74
CA SER A 299 -7.62 -13.97 3.54
C SER A 299 -7.32 -12.51 3.81
N VAL A 300 -6.13 -12.03 3.43
CA VAL A 300 -5.71 -10.64 3.65
C VAL A 300 -5.49 -9.97 2.30
N THR A 301 -6.21 -8.88 2.05
CA THR A 301 -6.11 -8.10 0.82
C THR A 301 -5.85 -6.63 1.13
N LEU A 302 -5.13 -5.94 0.25
CA LEU A 302 -4.93 -4.50 0.28
C LEU A 302 -5.45 -3.90 -1.02
N ILE A 303 -6.27 -2.86 -0.91
CA ILE A 303 -6.66 -2.02 -2.04
C ILE A 303 -5.81 -0.76 -1.98
N GLU A 304 -4.92 -0.59 -2.96
CA GLU A 304 -3.97 0.51 -3.01
C GLU A 304 -4.67 1.84 -3.32
N ASP A 305 -4.38 2.87 -2.53
CA ASP A 305 -4.92 4.21 -2.70
C ASP A 305 -4.46 4.80 -4.05
N GLY A 306 -5.38 5.47 -4.75
CA GLY A 306 -5.11 6.14 -6.03
C GLY A 306 -5.09 5.21 -7.25
N THR A 307 -4.66 3.96 -7.12
CA THR A 307 -4.64 2.98 -8.23
C THR A 307 -5.81 2.00 -8.18
N ASN A 308 -6.44 1.80 -7.02
CA ASN A 308 -7.43 0.75 -6.74
C ASN A 308 -6.91 -0.67 -7.08
N ARG A 309 -5.60 -0.84 -7.16
CA ARG A 309 -5.00 -2.16 -7.38
C ARG A 309 -5.24 -3.02 -6.14
N VAL A 310 -5.75 -4.23 -6.36
CA VAL A 310 -5.90 -5.24 -5.30
C VAL A 310 -4.61 -6.05 -5.21
N ILE A 311 -4.05 -6.13 -4.01
CA ILE A 311 -2.87 -6.93 -3.69
C ILE A 311 -3.31 -7.96 -2.66
N GLU A 312 -3.19 -9.24 -3.00
CA GLU A 312 -3.53 -10.35 -2.12
C GLU A 312 -2.26 -10.87 -1.44
N ALA A 313 -2.34 -11.17 -0.14
CA ALA A 313 -1.24 -11.84 0.53
C ALA A 313 -1.12 -13.30 0.06
N ALA A 314 0.10 -13.79 -0.10
CA ALA A 314 0.37 -15.17 -0.49
C ALA A 314 -0.09 -16.20 0.58
N ASN A 315 -0.04 -15.82 1.85
CA ASN A 315 -0.43 -16.65 2.99
C ASN A 315 -1.70 -16.09 3.67
N SER A 316 -2.46 -16.96 4.32
CA SER A 316 -3.57 -16.55 5.19
C SER A 316 -3.07 -16.14 6.57
N LEU A 317 -3.75 -15.21 7.23
CA LEU A 317 -3.57 -14.97 8.65
C LEU A 317 -4.29 -16.07 9.44
N ILE A 318 -3.61 -16.69 10.40
CA ILE A 318 -4.19 -17.71 11.29
C ILE A 318 -4.38 -17.09 12.68
N VAL A 319 -5.54 -17.32 13.28
CA VAL A 319 -5.83 -16.85 14.65
C VAL A 319 -4.79 -17.40 15.64
N LYS A 320 -4.33 -16.54 16.56
CA LYS A 320 -3.25 -16.77 17.55
C LYS A 320 -1.84 -17.00 16.96
N ALA A 321 -1.67 -17.04 15.65
CA ALA A 321 -0.37 -17.13 15.01
C ALA A 321 0.16 -15.75 14.58
N SER A 322 1.48 -15.66 14.41
CA SER A 322 2.11 -14.49 13.79
C SER A 322 1.92 -14.54 12.28
N PHE A 323 1.36 -13.48 11.71
CA PHE A 323 1.23 -13.29 10.27
C PHE A 323 2.25 -12.27 9.77
N VAL A 324 2.90 -12.59 8.65
CA VAL A 324 3.81 -11.70 7.95
C VAL A 324 3.53 -11.78 6.45
N SER A 325 3.42 -10.63 5.80
CA SER A 325 3.33 -10.54 4.34
C SER A 325 4.29 -9.49 3.83
N SER A 326 5.34 -9.92 3.11
CA SER A 326 6.24 -9.01 2.39
C SER A 326 5.57 -8.34 1.20
N ASP A 327 4.52 -8.95 0.64
CA ASP A 327 3.76 -8.37 -0.46
C ASP A 327 2.95 -7.16 -0.02
N LEU A 328 2.49 -7.14 1.24
CA LEU A 328 1.70 -6.04 1.79
C LEU A 328 2.54 -5.08 2.65
N GLY A 329 3.72 -5.50 3.12
CA GLY A 329 4.46 -4.75 4.13
C GLY A 329 3.75 -4.76 5.50
N LEU A 330 3.11 -5.89 5.84
CA LEU A 330 2.28 -6.05 7.03
C LEU A 330 2.75 -7.22 7.91
N SER A 331 2.87 -6.96 9.21
CA SER A 331 2.83 -7.97 10.27
C SER A 331 1.57 -7.82 11.09
N ALA A 332 0.90 -8.92 11.40
CA ALA A 332 -0.28 -8.90 12.23
C ALA A 332 -0.41 -10.16 13.08
N SER A 333 -1.23 -10.09 14.12
CA SER A 333 -1.77 -11.27 14.79
C SER A 333 -3.20 -10.97 15.23
N LEU A 334 -4.08 -11.95 15.10
CA LEU A 334 -5.47 -11.85 15.53
C LEU A 334 -5.68 -12.79 16.70
N ALA A 335 -6.04 -12.24 17.85
CA ALA A 335 -6.44 -13.03 19.01
C ALA A 335 -7.93 -12.86 19.26
N ARG A 336 -8.64 -13.93 19.60
CA ARG A 336 -10.03 -13.85 20.05
C ARG A 336 -10.12 -13.18 21.40
N THR A 337 -11.24 -12.52 21.68
CA THR A 337 -11.61 -12.14 23.04
C THR A 337 -12.41 -13.26 23.69
N ILE A 338 -12.21 -13.50 24.98
CA ILE A 338 -13.03 -14.46 25.72
C ILE A 338 -14.14 -13.70 26.43
N ALA A 339 -15.38 -14.10 26.18
CA ALA A 339 -16.54 -13.61 26.91
C ALA A 339 -16.91 -14.62 27.99
N GLU A 340 -17.05 -14.14 29.22
CA GLU A 340 -17.43 -14.96 30.37
C GLU A 340 -18.87 -14.64 30.77
N SER A 341 -19.60 -15.65 31.21
CA SER A 341 -20.90 -15.51 31.83
C SER A 341 -21.05 -16.45 33.03
N ASN A 342 -21.99 -16.10 33.91
CA ASN A 342 -22.31 -16.84 35.13
C ASN A 342 -21.15 -17.02 36.14
N ASP A 343 -20.12 -16.17 36.11
CA ASP A 343 -19.10 -16.13 37.17
C ASP A 343 -19.58 -15.29 38.37
N GLY A 344 -20.19 -15.96 39.32
CA GLY A 344 -20.66 -15.38 40.56
C GLY A 344 -19.52 -14.75 41.37
N GLY A 345 -19.38 -13.43 41.29
CA GLY A 345 -18.36 -12.68 42.01
C GLY A 345 -17.11 -12.34 41.21
N ASN A 346 -17.11 -12.60 39.89
CA ASN A 346 -15.99 -12.35 38.98
C ASN A 346 -14.68 -12.96 39.51
N GLN A 347 -14.75 -14.24 39.87
CA GLN A 347 -13.68 -15.00 40.51
C GLN A 347 -12.59 -15.40 39.52
N LEU A 348 -12.90 -15.46 38.23
CA LEU A 348 -12.00 -15.88 37.17
C LEU A 348 -11.64 -14.69 36.26
N SER A 349 -10.41 -14.70 35.73
CA SER A 349 -9.94 -13.68 34.79
C SER A 349 -8.67 -14.13 34.06
N ALA A 350 -8.20 -13.31 33.10
CA ALA A 350 -6.93 -13.49 32.41
C ALA A 350 -6.77 -14.88 31.77
N TYR A 351 -7.85 -15.35 31.13
CA TYR A 351 -7.90 -16.61 30.42
C TYR A 351 -6.84 -16.70 29.32
N VAL A 352 -6.12 -17.81 29.30
CA VAL A 352 -5.31 -18.27 28.16
C VAL A 352 -5.77 -19.68 27.85
N ILE A 353 -6.30 -19.91 26.65
CA ILE A 353 -6.78 -21.21 26.19
C ILE A 353 -6.04 -21.56 24.91
N ASN A 354 -5.53 -22.79 24.81
CA ASN A 354 -4.84 -23.32 23.65
C ASN A 354 -5.34 -24.74 23.33
N GLY A 355 -5.22 -25.15 22.07
CA GLY A 355 -5.60 -26.50 21.64
C GLY A 355 -7.11 -26.71 21.53
N GLU A 356 -7.89 -25.63 21.48
CA GLU A 356 -9.32 -25.71 21.19
C GLU A 356 -9.61 -26.30 19.81
N THR A 357 -10.70 -27.06 19.71
CA THR A 357 -11.20 -27.68 18.48
C THR A 357 -12.73 -27.82 18.57
N ASP A 358 -13.37 -28.17 17.46
CA ASP A 358 -14.81 -28.53 17.47
C ASP A 358 -15.12 -29.75 18.35
N SER A 359 -14.12 -30.58 18.66
CA SER A 359 -14.32 -31.81 19.44
C SER A 359 -14.19 -31.62 20.95
N ASN A 360 -13.55 -30.54 21.40
CA ASN A 360 -13.33 -30.24 22.81
C ASN A 360 -14.00 -28.93 23.25
N THR A 361 -14.92 -28.40 22.42
CA THR A 361 -15.78 -27.24 22.72
C THR A 361 -17.20 -27.52 22.24
N ASP A 362 -18.20 -26.84 22.79
CA ASP A 362 -19.55 -26.80 22.21
C ASP A 362 -19.67 -25.54 21.34
N ASN A 363 -19.27 -25.66 20.06
CA ASN A 363 -19.27 -24.55 19.11
C ASN A 363 -18.46 -23.33 19.59
N GLY A 364 -17.35 -23.56 20.29
CA GLY A 364 -16.53 -22.51 20.87
C GLY A 364 -16.91 -22.11 22.30
N VAL A 365 -17.91 -22.74 22.91
CA VAL A 365 -18.25 -22.56 24.33
C VAL A 365 -17.59 -23.66 25.17
N LEU A 366 -17.07 -23.27 26.34
CA LEU A 366 -16.54 -24.16 27.38
C LEU A 366 -17.28 -23.88 28.69
N TYR A 367 -17.46 -24.94 29.49
CA TYR A 367 -18.19 -24.89 30.75
C TYR A 367 -17.24 -25.17 31.91
N LEU A 368 -17.23 -24.34 32.95
CA LEU A 368 -16.21 -24.38 34.00
C LEU A 368 -16.82 -24.59 35.38
N ASP A 369 -16.33 -25.56 36.14
CA ASP A 369 -16.56 -25.67 37.59
C ASP A 369 -15.37 -25.05 38.32
N LEU A 370 -15.62 -24.14 39.27
CA LEU A 370 -14.64 -23.64 40.23
C LEU A 370 -15.06 -24.11 41.63
N TYR A 371 -14.17 -24.80 42.34
CA TYR A 371 -14.45 -25.20 43.72
C TYR A 371 -13.23 -25.22 44.61
N ASP A 372 -13.45 -25.15 45.93
CA ASP A 372 -12.41 -25.26 46.94
C ASP A 372 -12.50 -26.55 47.77
N THR A 373 -11.38 -27.26 47.88
CA THR A 373 -11.20 -28.30 48.89
C THR A 373 -10.01 -27.98 49.78
N ALA A 374 -10.30 -27.60 51.02
CA ALA A 374 -9.32 -27.39 52.09
C ALA A 374 -8.21 -26.37 51.73
N GLY A 375 -8.54 -25.29 51.01
CA GLY A 375 -7.56 -24.30 50.60
C GLY A 375 -7.11 -24.44 49.15
N THR A 376 -7.37 -25.58 48.50
CA THR A 376 -6.96 -25.85 47.12
C THR A 376 -8.11 -25.56 46.17
N ARG A 377 -7.92 -24.55 45.32
CA ARG A 377 -8.89 -24.13 44.31
C ARG A 377 -8.66 -24.98 43.08
N THR A 378 -9.73 -25.53 42.54
CA THR A 378 -9.69 -26.38 41.34
C THR A 378 -10.62 -25.81 40.30
N VAL A 379 -10.16 -25.77 39.05
CA VAL A 379 -10.96 -25.40 37.89
C VAL A 379 -11.01 -26.62 36.97
N ASP A 380 -12.22 -27.13 36.75
CA ASP A 380 -12.51 -28.19 35.79
C ASP A 380 -13.21 -27.59 34.58
N VAL A 381 -12.77 -27.95 33.37
CA VAL A 381 -13.25 -27.41 32.09
C VAL A 381 -13.89 -28.54 31.29
N TYR A 382 -15.11 -28.31 30.82
CA TYR A 382 -15.91 -29.29 30.06
C TYR A 382 -16.28 -28.76 28.68
N SER A 383 -16.43 -29.67 27.72
CA SER A 383 -16.84 -29.34 26.35
C SER A 383 -18.34 -29.32 26.13
N ASP A 384 -19.16 -29.64 27.14
CA ASP A 384 -20.62 -29.72 27.02
C ASP A 384 -21.34 -29.10 28.21
N ALA A 385 -22.53 -28.55 27.97
CA ALA A 385 -23.33 -27.86 28.99
C ALA A 385 -23.78 -28.77 30.15
N ALA A 386 -23.84 -30.09 29.94
CA ALA A 386 -24.18 -31.05 30.99
C ALA A 386 -22.97 -31.42 31.86
N ARG A 387 -21.77 -30.89 31.52
CA ARG A 387 -20.50 -31.08 32.25
C ARG A 387 -20.14 -32.55 32.39
N THR A 388 -20.26 -33.28 31.29
CA THR A 388 -20.01 -34.73 31.24
C THR A 388 -18.67 -35.09 30.63
N GLU A 389 -18.15 -34.25 29.75
CA GLU A 389 -16.90 -34.44 29.01
C GLU A 389 -15.83 -33.47 29.51
N LEU A 390 -15.05 -33.89 30.51
CA LEU A 390 -13.93 -33.10 31.06
C LEU A 390 -12.79 -33.04 30.03
N VAL A 391 -12.42 -31.82 29.62
CA VAL A 391 -11.38 -31.57 28.62
C VAL A 391 -10.11 -30.95 29.20
N ALA A 392 -10.18 -30.24 30.32
CA ALA A 392 -8.99 -29.77 31.04
C ALA A 392 -9.26 -29.58 32.53
N THR A 393 -8.20 -29.60 33.35
CA THR A 393 -8.30 -29.35 34.79
C THR A 393 -7.01 -28.73 35.34
N GLY A 394 -7.12 -27.93 36.39
CA GLY A 394 -5.99 -27.36 37.10
C GLY A 394 -6.32 -27.05 38.55
N SER A 395 -5.32 -27.05 39.43
CA SER A 395 -5.51 -26.69 40.83
C SER A 395 -4.33 -25.90 41.42
N LEU A 396 -4.61 -25.07 42.43
CA LEU A 396 -3.61 -24.27 43.15
C LEU A 396 -4.02 -24.09 44.61
N LEU A 397 -3.03 -24.09 45.52
CA LEU A 397 -3.25 -23.73 46.92
C LEU A 397 -3.41 -22.22 47.07
N GLY A 398 -4.60 -21.75 47.47
CA GLY A 398 -4.95 -20.33 47.55
C GLY A 398 -5.24 -19.71 46.18
N ASP A 399 -5.30 -18.38 46.15
CA ASP A 399 -5.57 -17.60 44.94
C ASP A 399 -4.31 -17.46 44.06
N GLY A 400 -4.51 -17.21 42.76
CA GLY A 400 -3.42 -17.03 41.80
C GLY A 400 -3.75 -17.61 40.42
N THR A 401 -2.74 -17.78 39.59
CA THR A 401 -2.89 -18.36 38.25
C THR A 401 -2.84 -19.89 38.33
N ILE A 402 -3.94 -20.54 38.00
CA ILE A 402 -4.04 -21.98 37.82
C ILE A 402 -3.61 -22.32 36.39
N THR A 403 -2.67 -23.27 36.24
CA THR A 403 -2.36 -23.89 34.95
C THR A 403 -3.35 -25.02 34.69
N LEU A 404 -4.03 -24.96 33.55
CA LEU A 404 -4.96 -25.97 33.08
C LEU A 404 -4.19 -26.99 32.23
N ASN A 405 -4.23 -28.25 32.67
CA ASN A 405 -3.66 -29.36 31.93
C ASN A 405 -4.78 -30.10 31.21
N GLU A 406 -4.46 -30.63 30.03
CA GLU A 406 -5.33 -31.50 29.27
C GLU A 406 -5.87 -32.66 30.11
N ALA A 407 -7.16 -32.95 29.93
CA ALA A 407 -7.80 -34.17 30.39
C ALA A 407 -8.25 -35.01 29.19
N ASN A 408 -8.23 -36.34 29.36
CA ASN A 408 -8.84 -37.31 28.44
C ASN A 408 -8.37 -37.26 26.97
N GLY A 409 -7.17 -36.75 26.67
CA GLY A 409 -6.69 -36.69 25.28
C GLY A 409 -7.25 -35.52 24.48
N SER A 410 -7.82 -34.50 25.14
CA SER A 410 -8.53 -33.41 24.47
C SER A 410 -7.63 -32.46 23.67
N GLY A 411 -6.34 -32.39 24.01
CA GLY A 411 -5.41 -31.38 23.51
C GLY A 411 -5.57 -29.98 24.14
N LEU A 412 -6.62 -29.74 24.94
CA LEU A 412 -6.92 -28.42 25.49
C LEU A 412 -6.05 -28.12 26.70
N THR A 413 -5.34 -26.99 26.68
CA THR A 413 -4.48 -26.53 27.77
C THR A 413 -4.64 -25.04 27.99
N GLY A 414 -4.10 -24.50 29.08
CA GLY A 414 -4.23 -23.07 29.32
C GLY A 414 -3.86 -22.59 30.71
N SER A 415 -4.38 -21.42 31.07
CA SER A 415 -4.34 -20.88 32.42
C SER A 415 -5.48 -19.93 32.70
N VAL A 416 -5.84 -19.79 33.97
CA VAL A 416 -6.84 -18.84 34.47
C VAL A 416 -6.39 -18.25 35.80
N ALA A 417 -6.56 -16.94 35.99
CA ALA A 417 -6.33 -16.30 37.28
C ALA A 417 -7.59 -16.41 38.15
N VAL A 418 -7.42 -16.88 39.38
CA VAL A 418 -8.51 -17.15 40.34
C VAL A 418 -8.37 -16.24 41.56
N VAL A 419 -9.46 -15.57 41.91
CA VAL A 419 -9.68 -14.88 43.19
C VAL A 419 -10.92 -15.49 43.82
N TYR A 420 -10.73 -16.51 44.66
CA TYR A 420 -11.82 -17.38 45.09
C TYR A 420 -12.71 -16.74 46.16
N ALA A 421 -14.01 -16.77 45.94
CA ALA A 421 -15.07 -16.30 46.84
C ALA A 421 -16.01 -17.44 47.27
N SER A 422 -16.45 -18.29 46.33
CA SER A 422 -17.33 -19.44 46.57
C SER A 422 -17.27 -20.45 45.43
N ASP A 423 -17.70 -21.69 45.70
CA ASP A 423 -17.90 -22.68 44.64
C ASP A 423 -18.89 -22.12 43.61
N ASP A 424 -18.58 -22.34 42.33
CA ASP A 424 -19.39 -21.92 41.19
C ASP A 424 -19.38 -23.05 40.16
N GLY A 425 -20.58 -23.50 39.79
CA GLY A 425 -20.78 -24.68 38.95
C GLY A 425 -21.57 -24.37 37.68
N ASP A 426 -21.72 -23.09 37.32
CA ASP A 426 -22.45 -22.67 36.14
C ASP A 426 -21.71 -21.66 35.25
N ILE A 427 -20.43 -21.38 35.53
CA ILE A 427 -19.55 -20.54 34.68
C ILE A 427 -19.48 -21.08 33.25
N GLU A 428 -19.63 -20.18 32.28
CA GLU A 428 -19.45 -20.44 30.85
C GLU A 428 -18.46 -19.44 30.27
N ILE A 429 -17.56 -19.91 29.42
CA ILE A 429 -16.71 -19.04 28.59
C ILE A 429 -16.98 -19.30 27.11
N ASP A 430 -17.27 -18.24 26.38
CA ASP A 430 -17.38 -18.23 24.94
C ASP A 430 -16.06 -17.72 24.35
N LEU A 431 -15.43 -18.56 23.53
CA LEU A 431 -14.18 -18.25 22.86
C LEU A 431 -14.36 -17.25 21.72
N GLN A 432 -15.60 -16.85 21.40
CA GLN A 432 -15.97 -15.88 20.37
C GLN A 432 -15.35 -16.22 19.01
N VAL A 433 -15.52 -17.49 18.62
CA VAL A 433 -14.95 -18.07 17.40
C VAL A 433 -15.44 -17.35 16.16
N PHE A 434 -14.53 -17.12 15.22
CA PHE A 434 -14.88 -16.44 13.97
C PHE A 434 -15.63 -17.35 13.02
N LYS A 435 -16.55 -16.77 12.25
CA LYS A 435 -17.32 -17.47 11.21
C LYS A 435 -16.92 -17.00 9.83
N ILE A 436 -17.14 -17.86 8.82
CA ILE A 436 -16.85 -17.51 7.43
C ILE A 436 -17.61 -16.22 7.08
N GLY A 437 -16.88 -15.22 6.56
CA GLY A 437 -17.40 -13.90 6.25
C GLY A 437 -17.12 -12.82 7.31
N ASP A 438 -16.71 -13.18 8.53
CA ASP A 438 -16.27 -12.19 9.52
C ASP A 438 -15.13 -11.34 8.94
N GLU A 439 -15.25 -10.02 9.04
CA GLU A 439 -14.39 -9.05 8.35
C GLU A 439 -13.76 -8.03 9.32
N PHE A 440 -12.48 -7.74 9.10
CA PHE A 440 -11.77 -6.63 9.73
C PHE A 440 -11.16 -5.70 8.69
N ARG A 441 -11.26 -4.39 8.92
CA ARG A 441 -10.70 -3.36 8.04
C ARG A 441 -9.79 -2.41 8.79
N PHE A 442 -8.74 -1.96 8.12
CA PHE A 442 -7.94 -0.80 8.55
C PHE A 442 -7.25 -0.18 7.34
N SER A 443 -6.60 0.96 7.54
CA SER A 443 -5.82 1.63 6.51
C SER A 443 -4.37 1.72 6.94
N MET A 444 -3.48 1.55 5.97
CA MET A 444 -2.05 1.78 6.10
C MET A 444 -1.72 3.03 5.29
N THR A 445 -0.96 3.92 5.91
CA THR A 445 -0.40 5.09 5.24
C THR A 445 1.10 5.11 5.45
N ASN A 446 1.79 5.48 4.40
CA ASN A 446 3.23 5.61 4.27
C ASN A 446 3.46 6.99 3.66
N ASP A 447 4.16 7.84 4.39
CA ASP A 447 4.42 9.22 4.00
C ASP A 447 5.31 9.26 2.77
N GLU A 448 4.76 9.80 1.68
CA GLU A 448 5.47 9.95 0.43
C GLU A 448 6.65 10.93 0.53
N ALA A 449 6.77 11.71 1.61
CA ALA A 449 7.97 12.51 1.87
C ALA A 449 9.25 11.66 1.98
N GLY A 450 9.09 10.37 2.31
CA GLY A 450 10.11 9.33 2.20
C GLY A 450 10.22 8.73 0.80
N VAL A 451 10.41 9.56 -0.24
CA VAL A 451 10.43 9.15 -1.64
C VAL A 451 11.45 8.04 -1.89
N ILE A 452 12.67 8.14 -1.33
CA ILE A 452 13.70 7.11 -1.54
C ILE A 452 13.25 5.79 -0.92
N ALA A 453 12.79 5.81 0.33
CA ALA A 453 12.32 4.63 1.06
C ALA A 453 11.16 3.96 0.31
N THR A 454 10.21 4.77 -0.16
CA THR A 454 9.03 4.33 -0.89
C THR A 454 9.38 3.69 -2.23
N LEU A 455 10.29 4.31 -3.01
CA LEU A 455 10.71 3.76 -4.30
C LEU A 455 11.50 2.46 -4.14
N VAL A 456 12.39 2.40 -3.15
CA VAL A 456 13.18 1.19 -2.85
C VAL A 456 12.26 0.05 -2.42
N GLY A 457 11.34 0.34 -1.51
CA GLY A 457 10.34 -0.61 -1.07
C GLY A 457 9.45 -1.13 -2.20
N ARG A 458 8.92 -0.23 -3.04
CA ARG A 458 8.10 -0.63 -4.22
C ARG A 458 8.86 -1.49 -5.21
N ALA A 459 10.12 -1.19 -5.47
CA ALA A 459 10.90 -1.86 -6.49
C ALA A 459 11.45 -3.22 -6.03
N TRP A 460 11.81 -3.36 -4.75
CA TRP A 460 12.55 -4.54 -4.27
C TRP A 460 11.98 -5.19 -3.00
N LYS A 461 10.84 -4.71 -2.48
CA LYS A 461 10.22 -5.22 -1.24
C LYS A 461 11.23 -5.27 -0.08
N ILE A 462 11.99 -4.19 0.03
CA ILE A 462 12.97 -4.01 1.11
C ILE A 462 12.80 -2.64 1.74
N SER A 463 13.04 -2.61 3.04
CA SER A 463 12.88 -1.45 3.87
C SER A 463 14.23 -0.89 4.27
N LEU A 464 14.51 0.35 3.87
CA LEU A 464 15.65 1.08 4.40
C LEU A 464 15.40 1.46 5.86
N PRO A 465 16.46 1.68 6.67
CA PRO A 465 16.30 2.26 7.99
C PRO A 465 15.66 3.65 7.88
N THR A 466 14.64 3.92 8.70
CA THR A 466 13.92 5.20 8.64
C THR A 466 13.98 5.94 9.96
N GLY A 467 13.76 7.25 9.86
CA GLY A 467 13.76 8.14 11.01
C GLY A 467 12.76 9.28 10.81
N VAL A 468 12.44 9.94 11.93
CA VAL A 468 11.53 11.08 11.94
C VAL A 468 12.09 12.20 11.07
N ALA A 469 11.22 12.82 10.27
CA ALA A 469 11.57 13.98 9.45
C ALA A 469 12.36 15.03 10.26
N GLY A 470 13.46 15.53 9.69
CA GLY A 470 14.34 16.53 10.32
C GLY A 470 15.52 15.97 11.14
N VAL A 471 15.53 14.67 11.45
CA VAL A 471 16.68 13.98 12.08
C VAL A 471 17.45 13.12 11.08
N ASN A 472 16.89 12.93 9.88
CA ASN A 472 17.44 12.05 8.85
C ASN A 472 18.75 12.57 8.26
N ARG A 473 19.65 11.63 7.98
CA ARG A 473 21.01 11.92 7.51
C ARG A 473 21.15 11.83 6.01
N ILE A 474 20.25 11.09 5.37
CA ILE A 474 20.13 11.00 3.92
C ILE A 474 18.95 11.87 3.51
N PRO A 475 19.20 13.01 2.86
CA PRO A 475 18.13 13.91 2.43
C PRO A 475 17.39 13.32 1.22
N ASP A 476 16.06 13.21 1.35
CA ASP A 476 15.17 12.87 0.23
C ASP A 476 15.01 14.01 -0.77
N GLY A 477 15.45 15.21 -0.36
CA GLY A 477 15.52 16.44 -1.15
C GLY A 477 16.09 16.23 -2.55
N PHE A 478 17.04 15.32 -2.76
CA PHE A 478 17.60 15.12 -4.10
C PHE A 478 16.66 14.39 -5.06
N VAL A 479 15.86 13.44 -4.56
CA VAL A 479 14.80 12.82 -5.38
C VAL A 479 13.66 13.81 -5.53
N SER A 480 13.27 14.50 -4.45
CA SER A 480 12.18 15.48 -4.52
C SER A 480 12.54 16.70 -5.38
N GLU A 481 13.80 17.17 -5.42
CA GLU A 481 14.28 18.23 -6.31
C GLU A 481 14.45 17.72 -7.74
N GLY A 482 14.87 16.46 -7.92
CA GLY A 482 14.85 15.81 -9.22
C GLY A 482 13.43 15.67 -9.77
N LEU A 483 12.47 15.42 -8.88
CA LEU A 483 11.04 15.43 -9.11
C LEU A 483 10.53 16.84 -9.35
N ASP A 484 10.87 17.84 -8.53
CA ASP A 484 10.51 19.26 -8.65
C ASP A 484 11.24 19.97 -9.80
N LEU A 485 12.31 19.43 -10.36
CA LEU A 485 12.81 19.87 -11.66
C LEU A 485 11.99 19.30 -12.83
N LEU A 486 11.07 18.38 -12.53
CA LEU A 486 10.00 17.87 -13.40
C LEU A 486 8.58 18.20 -12.87
N ILE A 487 8.46 18.76 -11.65
CA ILE A 487 7.23 19.12 -10.94
C ILE A 487 7.18 20.64 -10.68
N ARG A 488 8.27 21.39 -10.89
CA ARG A 488 8.19 22.75 -11.46
C ARG A 488 7.73 22.73 -12.94
N ASP A 489 7.24 21.57 -13.38
CA ASP A 489 6.41 21.31 -14.56
C ASP A 489 5.01 20.74 -14.19
N HIS A 490 4.69 20.49 -12.91
CA HIS A 490 3.44 19.83 -12.44
C HIS A 490 3.00 20.24 -11.01
N SER A 491 3.39 21.46 -10.63
CA SER A 491 3.27 22.19 -9.37
C SER A 491 2.02 23.02 -9.14
N ALA A 492 0.95 22.88 -9.94
CA ALA A 492 -0.42 22.89 -9.43
C ALA A 492 -1.46 22.30 -10.39
#